data_AF-A0A929I1L0-F1
#
_entry.id   AF-A0A929I1L0-F1
#
_cell.length_a   1.000
_cell.length_b   1.000
_cell.length_c   1.000
_cell.angle_alpha   90.00
_cell.angle_beta   90.00
_cell.angle_gamma   90.00
#
_symmetry.space_group_name_H-M   'P 1'
#
loop_
_entity.id
_entity.type
_entity.pdbx_description
1 polymer ?
#
loop_
_entity_poly.entity_id
_entity_poly.type
_entity_poly.pdbx_seq_one_letter_code
_entity_poly.pdbx_strand_id
1 'polypeptide(L)' 'MPPNRTYTCSDYREEMRLLGLKKLLNEKNLSLAEKQLLEAEIAKLEKTLKIN' A
#
# COMPACT_ATOMS: atom_id res chain seq x y z
N MET A 1 7.74 -9.40 7.75
CA MET A 1 6.57 -10.28 8.00
C MET A 1 6.79 -11.01 9.33
N PRO A 2 5.87 -10.95 10.31
CA PRO A 2 6.07 -11.62 11.58
C PRO A 2 5.99 -13.15 11.38
N PRO A 3 6.84 -13.94 12.05
CA PRO A 3 7.02 -15.37 11.75
C PRO A 3 5.83 -16.29 12.13
N ASN A 4 4.72 -15.74 12.63
CA ASN A 4 3.60 -16.50 13.22
C ASN A 4 2.20 -16.19 12.62
N ARG A 5 2.12 -15.52 11.45
CA ARG A 5 0.85 -15.38 10.72
C ARG A 5 0.89 -16.23 9.46
N THR A 6 -0.06 -17.16 9.33
CA THR A 6 -0.30 -17.87 8.08
C THR A 6 -0.71 -16.86 7.02
N TYR A 7 0.08 -16.75 5.96
CA TYR A 7 -0.24 -15.89 4.83
C TYR A 7 -1.56 -16.31 4.18
N THR A 8 -2.43 -15.34 3.93
CA THR A 8 -3.76 -15.58 3.38
C THR A 8 -3.92 -14.92 2.02
N CYS A 9 -4.95 -15.36 1.28
CA CYS A 9 -5.37 -14.68 0.05
C CYS A 9 -5.78 -13.22 0.28
N SER A 10 -6.09 -12.82 1.52
CA SER A 10 -6.37 -11.43 1.86
C SER A 10 -5.09 -10.62 1.96
N ASP A 11 -4.06 -11.15 2.63
CA ASP A 11 -2.74 -10.51 2.71
C ASP A 11 -2.16 -10.30 1.30
N TYR A 12 -2.23 -11.32 0.43
CA TYR A 12 -1.82 -11.19 -0.97
C TYR A 12 -2.56 -10.07 -1.71
N ARG A 13 -3.88 -9.97 -1.53
CA ARG A 13 -4.68 -8.95 -2.19
C ARG A 13 -4.33 -7.54 -1.71
N GLU A 14 -4.09 -7.39 -0.42
CA GLU A 14 -3.66 -6.12 0.18
C GLU A 14 -2.25 -5.74 -0.29
N GLU A 15 -1.32 -6.68 -0.38
CA GLU A 15 0.02 -6.45 -0.94
C GLU A 15 -0.03 -6.04 -2.42
N MET A 16 -0.88 -6.69 -3.23
CA MET A 16 -1.08 -6.31 -4.64
C MET A 16 -1.67 -4.91 -4.77
N ARG A 17 -2.62 -4.55 -3.88
CA ARG A 17 -3.17 -3.20 -3.82
C ARG A 17 -2.10 -2.18 -3.45
N LEU A 18 -1.28 -2.47 -2.43
CA LEU A 18 -0.17 -1.60 -2.02
C LEU A 18 0.82 -1.37 -3.17
N LEU A 19 1.17 -2.43 -3.92
CA LEU A 19 2.04 -2.34 -5.08
C LEU A 19 1.46 -1.43 -6.17
N GLY A 20 0.16 -1.57 -6.45
CA GLY A 20 -0.55 -0.71 -7.39
C GLY A 20 -0.54 0.77 -6.98
N LEU A 21 -0.84 1.06 -5.71
CA LEU A 21 -0.82 2.42 -5.17
C LEU A 21 0.57 3.04 -5.24
N LYS A 22 1.63 2.28 -4.90
CA LYS A 22 3.02 2.74 -5.03
C LYS A 22 3.41 3.02 -6.48
N LYS A 23 2.90 2.24 -7.44
CA LYS A 23 3.12 2.50 -8.86
C LYS A 23 2.44 3.80 -9.29
N LEU A 24 1.17 3.99 -8.90
CA LEU A 24 0.41 5.22 -9.16
C LEU A 24 1.10 6.46 -8.57
N LEU A 25 1.62 6.36 -7.34
CA LEU A 25 2.32 7.46 -6.67
C LEU A 25 3.55 7.97 -7.46
N ASN A 26 4.16 7.09 -8.27
CA ASN A 26 5.32 7.42 -9.08
C ASN A 26 4.97 7.95 -10.49
N GLU A 27 3.69 8.13 -10.81
CA GLU A 27 3.28 8.68 -12.09
C GLU A 27 3.61 10.19 -12.19
N LYS A 28 4.10 10.61 -13.35
CA LYS A 28 4.66 11.96 -13.56
C LYS A 28 3.63 13.09 -13.54
N ASN A 29 2.34 12.77 -13.69
CA ASN A 29 1.26 13.74 -13.87
C ASN A 29 0.32 13.85 -12.66
N LEU A 30 0.73 13.36 -11.49
CA LEU A 30 -0.08 13.48 -10.29
C LEU A 30 -0.11 14.93 -9.77
N SER A 31 -1.30 15.42 -9.46
CA SER A 31 -1.44 16.64 -8.68
C SER A 31 -0.98 16.43 -7.23
N LEU A 32 -0.65 17.52 -6.55
CA LEU A 32 -0.26 17.49 -5.14
C LEU A 32 -1.35 16.84 -4.26
N ALA A 33 -2.62 17.11 -4.55
CA ALA A 33 -3.76 16.58 -3.81
C ALA A 33 -3.90 15.06 -4.01
N GLU A 34 -3.80 14.57 -5.25
CA GLU A 34 -3.81 13.13 -5.54
C GLU A 34 -2.62 12.42 -4.88
N LYS A 35 -1.47 13.08 -4.86
CA LYS A 35 -0.26 12.52 -4.25
C LYS A 35 -0.44 12.33 -2.75
N GLN A 36 -0.97 13.35 -2.07
CA GLN A 36 -1.28 13.29 -0.65
C GLN A 36 -2.33 12.20 -0.32
N LEU A 37 -3.35 12.05 -1.17
CA LEU A 37 -4.36 11.00 -1.01
C LEU A 37 -3.75 9.60 -1.16
N LEU A 38 -2.91 9.38 -2.18
CA LEU A 38 -2.20 8.11 -2.36
C LEU A 38 -1.25 7.81 -1.21
N GLU A 39 -0.48 8.80 -0.75
CA GLU A 39 0.43 8.65 0.40
C GLU A 39 -0.33 8.26 1.67
N ALA A 40 -1.48 8.89 1.94
CA ALA A 40 -2.31 8.58 3.10
C ALA A 40 -2.87 7.15 3.04
N GLU A 41 -3.34 6.71 1.86
CA GLU A 41 -3.87 5.36 1.67
C GLU A 41 -2.76 4.29 1.76
N ILE A 42 -1.58 4.56 1.19
CA ILE A 42 -0.39 3.70 1.32
C ILE A 42 -0.01 3.54 2.79
N ALA A 43 0.09 4.64 3.54
CA ALA A 43 0.46 4.61 4.96
C ALA A 43 -0.56 3.82 5.82
N LYS A 44 -1.85 3.87 5.46
CA LYS A 44 -2.90 3.10 6.13
C LYS A 44 -2.78 1.60 5.83
N LEU A 45 -2.52 1.24 4.58
CA LEU A 45 -2.34 -0.16 4.18
C LEU A 45 -1.08 -0.77 4.80
N GLU A 46 0.02 -0.02 4.79
CA GLU A 46 1.31 -0.40 5.39
C GLU A 46 1.17 -0.75 6.88
N LYS A 47 0.46 0.09 7.65
CA LYS A 47 0.14 -0.21 9.06
C LYS A 47 -0.69 -1.48 9.23
N THR A 48 -1.65 -1.71 8.34
CA THR A 48 -2.52 -2.91 8.37
C THR A 48 -1.71 -4.18 8.13
N LEU A 49 -0.83 -4.13 7.13
CA LEU A 49 0.09 -5.21 6.76
C LEU A 49 1.27 -5.37 7.73
N LYS A 50 1.46 -4.42 8.66
CA LYS A 50 2.63 -4.31 9.55
C LYS A 50 3.94 -4.25 8.78
N ILE A 51 3.92 -3.49 7.68
CA ILE A 51 5.05 -3.18 6.83
C ILE A 51 5.32 -1.68 7.06
N ASN A 52 6.46 -1.34 7.67
CA ASN A 52 6.84 0.00 8.18
C ASN A 52 6.10 0.51 9.42
#